data_AF-A0A7R9LGA9-F1
#
_entry.id   AF-A0A7R9LGA9-F1
#
_cell.length_a   1.000
_cell.length_b   1.000
_cell.length_c   1.000
_cell.angle_alpha   90.00
_cell.angle_beta   90.00
_cell.angle_gamma   90.00
#
_symmetry.space_group_name_H-M   'P 1'
#
loop_
_entity.id
_entity.type
_entity.pdbx_description
1 polymer ?
#
loop_
_entity_poly.entity_id
_entity_poly.type
_entity_poly.pdbx_seq_one_letter_code
_entity_poly.pdbx_strand_id
1 'polypeptide(L)'
;MTLRDDGKYDWDLDGLQRHANLVMQGLEAAIDNLDDSRVLSLILNDLGRKHARYQVQEDMFDKLWDSLRFGLKQSLGEHMNRELSDAWFAVFKFISRQIIAGMRQQRSVTNST
;
A
#
# COMPACT_ATOMS: atom_id res chain seq x y z
N MET A 1 18.64 1.18 -0.20
CA MET A 1 19.39 2.00 0.77
C MET A 1 20.75 1.37 0.93
N THR A 2 21.80 2.15 0.73
CA THR A 2 23.18 1.67 0.80
C THR A 2 23.92 2.52 1.83
N LEU A 3 24.64 1.89 2.76
CA LEU A 3 25.48 2.63 3.69
C LEU A 3 26.72 3.13 2.93
N ARG A 4 26.95 4.43 2.96
CA ARG A 4 28.13 5.07 2.36
C ARG A 4 29.30 5.02 3.36
N ASP A 5 30.50 5.20 2.83
CA ASP A 5 31.75 5.21 3.62
C ASP A 5 31.79 6.34 4.68
N ASP A 6 31.01 7.41 4.49
CA ASP A 6 30.89 8.54 5.43
C ASP A 6 29.86 8.29 6.57
N GLY A 7 29.34 7.06 6.67
CA GLY A 7 28.35 6.67 7.66
C GLY A 7 26.93 7.17 7.37
N LYS A 8 26.71 7.86 6.24
CA LYS A 8 25.38 8.27 5.81
C LYS A 8 24.75 7.20 4.95
N TYR A 9 23.43 7.19 4.93
CA TYR A 9 22.68 6.32 4.05
C TYR A 9 22.37 7.01 2.73
N ASP A 10 22.68 6.32 1.65
CA ASP A 10 22.17 6.64 0.33
C ASP A 10 20.78 6.01 0.18
N TRP A 11 19.77 6.87 0.11
CA TRP A 11 18.38 6.48 -0.03
C TRP A 11 18.03 6.45 -1.52
N ASP A 12 17.38 5.37 -1.97
CA ASP A 12 16.83 5.29 -3.32
C ASP A 12 15.56 6.14 -3.40
N LEU A 13 15.74 7.46 -3.51
CA LEU A 13 14.64 8.43 -3.57
C LEU A 13 13.82 8.26 -4.86
N ASP A 14 14.48 7.90 -5.95
CA ASP A 14 13.79 7.65 -7.23
C ASP A 14 12.89 6.40 -7.13
N GLY A 15 13.39 5.32 -6.52
CA GLY A 15 12.61 4.12 -6.24
C GLY A 15 11.46 4.40 -5.29
N LEU A 16 11.69 5.20 -4.24
CA LEU A 16 10.64 5.64 -3.33
C LEU A 16 9.56 6.43 -4.06
N GLN A 17 9.92 7.41 -4.89
CA GLN A 17 8.97 8.22 -5.65
C GLN A 17 8.16 7.36 -6.64
N ARG A 18 8.81 6.44 -7.35
CA ARG A 18 8.11 5.50 -8.24
C ARG A 18 7.09 4.66 -7.47
N HIS A 19 7.48 4.12 -6.31
CA HIS A 19 6.57 3.32 -5.50
C HIS A 19 5.41 4.15 -4.93
N ALA A 20 5.67 5.38 -4.48
CA ALA A 20 4.63 6.29 -4.00
C ALA A 20 3.57 6.56 -5.09
N ASN A 21 4.00 6.77 -6.33
CA ASN A 21 3.08 6.95 -7.46
C ASN A 21 2.22 5.70 -7.70
N LEU A 22 2.81 4.49 -7.62
CA LEU A 22 2.06 3.24 -7.75
C LEU A 22 1.04 3.03 -6.64
N VAL A 23 1.37 3.44 -5.40
CA VAL A 23 0.41 3.43 -4.28
C VAL A 23 -0.78 4.34 -4.59
N MET A 24 -0.53 5.56 -5.08
CA MET A 24 -1.60 6.49 -5.43
C MET A 24 -2.47 5.97 -6.59
N GLN A 25 -1.88 5.34 -7.61
CA GLN A 25 -2.63 4.68 -8.68
C GLN A 25 -3.50 3.53 -8.16
N GLY A 26 -3.01 2.80 -7.14
CA GLY A 26 -3.81 1.77 -6.47
C GLY A 26 -5.04 2.34 -5.74
N LEU A 27 -4.91 3.53 -5.13
CA LEU A 27 -6.02 4.24 -4.51
C LEU A 27 -7.02 4.75 -5.55
N GLU A 28 -6.54 5.35 -6.64
CA GLU A 28 -7.35 5.80 -7.78
C GLU A 28 -8.17 4.64 -8.36
N ALA A 29 -7.52 3.51 -8.68
CA ALA A 29 -8.20 2.34 -9.20
C ALA A 29 -9.30 1.81 -8.26
N ALA A 30 -9.10 1.88 -6.95
CA ALA A 30 -10.13 1.49 -5.98
C ALA A 30 -11.32 2.44 -5.94
N ILE A 31 -11.08 3.74 -6.12
CA ILE A 31 -12.13 4.75 -6.22
C ILE A 31 -12.92 4.59 -7.53
N ASP A 32 -12.23 4.34 -8.65
CA ASP A 32 -12.86 4.13 -9.96
C ASP A 32 -13.73 2.86 -10.02
N ASN A 33 -13.51 1.91 -9.11
CA ASN A 33 -14.18 0.62 -9.08
C ASN A 33 -15.03 0.42 -7.80
N LEU A 34 -15.55 1.50 -7.21
CA LEU A 34 -16.38 1.43 -6.00
C LEU A 34 -17.64 0.56 -6.18
N ASP A 35 -18.28 0.63 -7.36
CA ASP A 35 -19.52 -0.10 -7.65
C ASP A 35 -19.27 -1.58 -8.01
N ASP A 36 -18.12 -1.91 -8.61
CA ASP A 36 -17.74 -3.28 -8.96
C ASP A 36 -16.24 -3.51 -8.81
N SER A 37 -15.87 -4.03 -7.63
CA SER A 37 -14.47 -4.25 -7.26
C SER A 37 -13.97 -5.68 -7.51
N ARG A 38 -14.74 -6.53 -8.21
CA ARG A 38 -14.42 -7.96 -8.38
C ARG A 38 -13.11 -8.17 -9.14
N VAL A 39 -12.96 -7.50 -10.29
CA VAL A 39 -11.75 -7.59 -11.11
C VAL A 39 -10.55 -6.99 -10.38
N LEU A 40 -10.74 -5.82 -9.76
CA LEU A 40 -9.69 -5.17 -8.98
C LEU A 40 -9.20 -6.06 -7.81
N SER A 41 -10.11 -6.76 -7.14
CA SER A 41 -9.74 -7.67 -6.05
C SER A 41 -8.80 -8.79 -6.50
N LEU A 42 -9.02 -9.34 -7.71
CA LEU A 42 -8.12 -10.36 -8.29
C LEU A 42 -6.75 -9.77 -8.62
N ILE A 43 -6.70 -8.57 -9.19
CA ILE A 43 -5.44 -7.87 -9.52
C ILE A 43 -4.64 -7.57 -8.25
N LEU A 44 -5.29 -7.05 -7.22
CA LEU A 44 -4.66 -6.75 -5.93
C LEU A 44 -4.16 -8.01 -5.22
N ASN A 45 -4.86 -9.14 -5.37
CA ASN A 45 -4.39 -10.42 -4.85
C ASN A 45 -3.08 -10.88 -5.53
N ASP A 46 -3.00 -10.82 -6.86
CA ASP A 46 -1.73 -11.13 -7.58
C ASP A 46 -0.61 -10.17 -7.17
N LEU A 47 -0.93 -8.88 -7.03
CA LEU A 47 0.01 -7.89 -6.52
C LEU A 47 0.49 -8.25 -5.10
N GLY A 48 -0.39 -8.79 -4.25
CA GLY A 48 -0.05 -9.35 -2.95
C GLY A 48 0.98 -10.48 -2.99
N ARG A 49 0.91 -11.36 -3.99
CA ARG A 49 1.91 -12.43 -4.17
C ARG A 49 3.30 -11.84 -4.44
N LYS A 50 3.38 -10.75 -5.21
CA LYS A 50 4.63 -10.02 -5.44
C LYS A 50 5.15 -9.38 -4.15
N HIS A 51 4.27 -8.75 -3.35
CA HIS A 51 4.64 -8.18 -2.04
C HIS A 51 5.22 -9.24 -1.09
N ALA A 52 4.68 -10.47 -1.09
CA ALA A 52 5.26 -11.56 -0.31
C ALA A 52 6.67 -11.95 -0.78
N ARG A 53 6.93 -11.94 -2.09
CA ARG A 53 8.29 -12.21 -2.64
C ARG A 53 9.29 -11.12 -2.26
N TYR A 54 8.83 -9.87 -2.12
CA TYR A 54 9.62 -8.77 -1.58
C TYR A 54 9.72 -8.77 -0.05
N GLN A 55 9.21 -9.81 0.61
CA GLN A 55 9.26 -9.99 2.07
C GLN A 55 8.58 -8.87 2.88
N VAL A 56 7.66 -8.13 2.27
CA VAL A 56 6.85 -7.08 2.94
C VAL A 56 6.06 -7.71 4.09
N GLN A 57 6.07 -7.13 5.27
CA GLN A 57 5.33 -7.63 6.43
C GLN A 57 3.94 -6.99 6.55
N GLU A 58 2.99 -7.69 7.17
CA GLU A 58 1.61 -7.20 7.28
C GLU A 58 1.51 -5.92 8.13
N ASP A 59 2.33 -5.78 9.17
CA ASP A 59 2.41 -4.59 10.04
C ASP A 59 2.92 -3.35 9.29
N MET A 60 3.55 -3.51 8.12
CA MET A 60 3.99 -2.39 7.30
C MET A 60 2.82 -1.62 6.69
N PHE A 61 1.64 -2.23 6.53
CA PHE A 61 0.45 -1.53 6.03
C PHE A 61 -0.09 -0.53 7.05
N ASP A 62 0.02 -0.80 8.35
CA ASP A 62 -0.38 0.15 9.39
C ASP A 62 0.53 1.39 9.36
N LYS A 63 1.85 1.19 9.20
CA LYS A 63 2.83 2.28 9.04
C LYS A 63 2.60 3.09 7.77
N LEU A 64 2.23 2.41 6.69
CA LEU A 64 1.86 3.06 5.42
C LEU A 64 0.60 3.90 5.58
N TRP A 65 -0.42 3.40 6.28
CA TRP A 65 -1.64 4.14 6.55
C TRP A 65 -1.36 5.43 7.33
N ASP A 66 -0.56 5.37 8.40
CA ASP A 66 -0.23 6.54 9.19
C ASP A 66 0.46 7.63 8.34
N SER A 67 1.39 7.22 7.47
CA SER A 67 2.10 8.11 6.55
C SER A 67 1.19 8.70 5.48
N LEU A 68 0.34 7.87 4.86
CA LEU A 68 -0.62 8.29 3.84
C LEU A 68 -1.66 9.24 4.43
N ARG A 69 -2.22 8.91 5.59
CA ARG A 69 -3.20 9.74 6.30
C ARG A 69 -2.61 11.08 6.68
N PHE A 70 -1.35 11.11 7.12
CA PHE A 70 -0.64 12.37 7.36
C PHE A 70 -0.56 13.21 6.08
N GLY A 71 -0.14 12.62 4.96
CA GLY A 71 -0.10 13.30 3.65
C GLY A 71 -1.48 13.84 3.21
N LEU A 72 -2.52 13.01 3.27
CA LEU A 72 -3.89 13.41 2.95
C LEU A 72 -4.38 14.58 3.81
N LYS A 73 -4.09 14.56 5.12
CA LYS A 73 -4.40 15.68 6.01
C LYS A 73 -3.70 16.97 5.61
N GLN A 74 -2.43 16.89 5.25
CA GLN A 74 -1.68 18.07 4.79
C GLN A 74 -2.24 18.62 3.47
N SER A 75 -2.61 17.75 2.53
CA SER A 75 -3.14 18.16 1.21
C SER A 75 -4.57 18.68 1.25
N LEU A 76 -5.44 18.09 2.08
CA LEU A 76 -6.86 18.44 2.16
C LEU A 76 -7.15 19.53 3.20
N GLY A 77 -6.25 19.76 4.16
CA GLY A 77 -6.40 20.77 5.21
C GLY A 77 -7.70 20.62 5.98
N GLU A 78 -8.45 21.72 6.11
CA GLU A 78 -9.73 21.79 6.83
C GLU A 78 -10.83 20.89 6.23
N HIS A 79 -10.69 20.47 4.96
CA HIS A 79 -11.65 19.55 4.34
C HIS A 79 -11.51 18.11 4.87
N MET A 80 -10.39 17.77 5.51
CA MET A 80 -10.15 16.44 6.09
C MET A 80 -10.92 16.26 7.41
N ASN A 81 -12.25 16.22 7.31
CA ASN A 81 -13.13 15.92 8.43
C ASN A 81 -13.12 14.41 8.77
N ARG A 82 -13.83 14.04 9.84
CA ARG A 82 -13.88 12.65 10.30
C ARG A 82 -14.45 11.70 9.26
N GLU A 83 -15.55 12.08 8.62
CA GLU A 83 -16.22 11.26 7.61
C GLU A 83 -15.30 10.99 6.41
N LEU A 84 -14.63 12.01 5.91
CA LEU A 84 -13.69 11.87 4.80
C LEU A 84 -12.46 11.02 5.19
N SER A 85 -11.95 11.19 6.42
CA SER A 85 -10.87 10.34 6.94
C SER A 85 -11.28 8.87 7.02
N ASP A 86 -12.52 8.59 7.45
CA ASP A 86 -13.04 7.23 7.56
C ASP A 86 -13.29 6.62 6.17
N ALA A 87 -13.75 7.42 5.20
CA ALA A 87 -13.92 7.01 3.80
C ALA A 87 -12.58 6.64 3.14
N TRP A 88 -11.56 7.49 3.27
CA TRP A 88 -10.20 7.18 2.80
C TRP A 88 -9.63 5.92 3.45
N PHE A 89 -9.87 5.76 4.76
CA PHE A 89 -9.45 4.55 5.46
C PHE A 89 -10.17 3.31 4.93
N ALA A 90 -11.45 3.40 4.59
CA ALA A 90 -12.19 2.28 4.00
C ALA A 90 -11.60 1.85 2.65
N VAL A 91 -11.26 2.80 1.78
CA VAL A 91 -10.58 2.54 0.49
C VAL A 91 -9.22 1.87 0.73
N PHE A 92 -8.38 2.45 1.59
CA PHE A 92 -7.07 1.88 1.93
C PHE A 92 -7.19 0.46 2.49
N LYS A 93 -8.16 0.25 3.40
CA LYS A 93 -8.40 -1.04 4.05
C LYS A 93 -8.90 -2.10 3.08
N PHE A 94 -9.71 -1.71 2.09
CA PHE A 94 -10.09 -2.61 1.01
C PHE A 94 -8.85 -3.09 0.25
N ILE A 95 -8.00 -2.17 -0.19
CA ILE A 95 -6.77 -2.49 -0.94
C ILE A 95 -5.84 -3.40 -0.11
N SER A 96 -5.53 -2.98 1.11
CA SER A 96 -4.57 -3.69 1.96
C SER A 96 -5.02 -5.11 2.28
N ARG A 97 -6.33 -5.33 2.51
CA ARG A 97 -6.88 -6.68 2.72
C ARG A 97 -6.65 -7.61 1.54
N GLN A 98 -6.84 -7.16 0.31
CA GLN A 98 -6.64 -8.00 -0.87
C GLN A 98 -5.16 -8.34 -1.08
N ILE A 99 -4.27 -7.35 -0.90
CA ILE A 99 -2.82 -7.54 -1.00
C ILE A 99 -2.35 -8.50 0.10
N ILE A 100 -2.75 -8.30 1.36
CA ILE A 100 -2.42 -9.19 2.49
C ILE A 100 -2.94 -10.62 2.24
N ALA A 101 -4.16 -10.77 1.70
CA ALA A 101 -4.68 -12.09 1.35
C ALA A 101 -3.79 -12.79 0.30
N GLY A 102 -3.36 -12.06 -0.74
CA GLY A 102 -2.40 -12.57 -1.73
C GLY A 102 -1.05 -12.93 -1.13
N MET A 103 -0.55 -12.11 -0.21
CA MET A 103 0.70 -12.37 0.51
C MET A 103 0.65 -13.66 1.31
N ARG A 104 -0.43 -13.86 2.10
CA ARG A 104 -0.65 -15.07 2.90
C ARG A 104 -0.74 -16.32 2.03
N GLN A 105 -1.48 -16.25 0.91
CA GLN A 105 -1.58 -17.36 -0.05
C GLN A 105 -0.24 -17.73 -0.67
N GLN A 106 0.60 -16.74 -1.02
CA GLN A 106 1.94 -17.02 -1.56
C GLN A 106 2.83 -17.69 -0.50
N ARG A 107 2.80 -17.21 0.74
CA ARG A 107 3.61 -17.74 1.83
C ARG A 107 3.22 -19.17 2.20
N SER A 108 1.94 -19.51 2.21
CA SER A 108 1.48 -20.87 2.50
C SER A 108 1.96 -21.88 1.45
N VAL A 109 2.00 -21.47 0.17
CA VAL A 109 2.54 -22.31 -0.91
C VAL A 109 4.04 -22.54 -0.72
N THR A 110 4.83 -21.49 -0.46
CA THR A 110 6.28 -21.61 -0.26
C THR A 110 6.63 -22.46 0.97
N ASN A 111 5.85 -22.37 2.06
CA ASN A 111 6.11 -23.17 3.27
C ASN A 111 5.73 -24.65 3.14
N SER A 112 5.02 -25.04 2.07
CA SER A 112 4.58 -26.42 1.83
C SER A 112 5.48 -27.19 0.85
N THR A 113 6.51 -26.54 0.31
CA THR A 113 7.49 -27.09 -0.65
C THR A 113 8.88 -27.13 -0.03
#